data_AF-A0A7K7D469-F1
#
_entry.id   AF-A0A7K7D469-F1
#
_cell.length_a   1.000
_cell.length_b   1.000
_cell.length_c   1.000
_cell.angle_alpha   90.00
_cell.angle_beta   90.00
_cell.angle_gamma   90.00
#
_symmetry.space_group_name_H-M   'P 1'
#
loop_
_entity.id
_entity.type
_entity.pdbx_description
1 polymer ?
#
loop_
_entity_poly.entity_id
_entity_poly.type
_entity_poly.pdbx_seq_one_letter_code
_entity_poly.pdbx_strand_id
1 'polypeptide(L)'
;IDKDALDAQVKERKIQEAAEKAEHERFAHHMKKNDKLMCLLEERQKNEIKDINRALTEFHKNFQKPETRREFDLNDPQALKKDRPARVSDDDPRCTISGMQKFMGEDLNHDQRMKFQKEQIREWSLQQQKDLKNALADQKLADDLYDKFRIELDRKIMEEQRKEEESRRAVCTATKNFNKIQVAELDHKNELEKAQKMKDDMYEITCLLRGDFLSENPDQAIGPGGKHNVLVDRWKGMNQEQLMAIREFQKEQVLEKQRAREQERRRDAEWDRQRLQAARTQLLWERHQQRQDQVQRRDLDAVNAGLSQEQKAK
;
A
#
# COMPACT_ATOMS: atom_id res chain seq x y z
N ILE A 1 55.08 -151.88 142.49
CA ILE A 1 54.94 -150.90 141.38
C ILE A 1 55.92 -151.34 140.29
N ASP A 2 55.42 -151.69 139.13
CA ASP A 2 56.20 -152.23 138.00
C ASP A 2 56.78 -151.08 137.16
N LYS A 3 58.09 -150.90 137.23
CA LYS A 3 58.80 -149.74 136.64
C LYS A 3 59.11 -149.94 135.15
N ASP A 4 59.32 -151.17 134.71
CA ASP A 4 59.80 -151.45 133.35
C ASP A 4 58.68 -151.27 132.31
N ALA A 5 57.44 -151.63 132.66
CA ALA A 5 56.26 -151.37 131.83
C ALA A 5 55.94 -149.86 131.71
N LEU A 6 56.16 -149.09 132.78
CA LEU A 6 55.99 -147.63 132.76
C LEU A 6 57.06 -146.95 131.90
N ASP A 7 58.32 -147.39 131.96
CA ASP A 7 59.40 -146.85 131.12
C ASP A 7 59.18 -147.15 129.62
N ALA A 8 58.58 -148.30 129.27
CA ALA A 8 58.18 -148.62 127.91
C ALA A 8 57.02 -147.72 127.41
N GLN A 9 55.97 -147.52 128.22
CA GLN A 9 54.88 -146.58 127.92
C GLN A 9 55.38 -145.12 127.78
N VAL A 10 56.34 -144.71 128.60
CA VAL A 10 56.95 -143.37 128.50
C VAL A 10 57.76 -143.23 127.20
N LYS A 11 58.47 -144.29 126.77
CA LYS A 11 59.18 -144.29 125.48
C LYS A 11 58.23 -144.24 124.29
N GLU A 12 57.17 -145.04 124.28
CA GLU A 12 56.17 -145.04 123.21
C GLU A 12 55.44 -143.70 123.11
N ARG A 13 55.05 -143.12 124.27
CA ARG A 13 54.48 -141.78 124.33
C ARG A 13 55.45 -140.71 123.82
N LYS A 14 56.74 -140.79 124.15
CA LYS A 14 57.76 -139.88 123.59
C LYS A 14 57.92 -140.03 122.07
N ILE A 15 57.78 -141.24 121.53
CA ILE A 15 57.83 -141.49 120.08
C ILE A 15 56.57 -140.93 119.40
N GLN A 16 55.37 -141.12 119.99
CA GLN A 16 54.12 -140.51 119.53
C GLN A 16 54.19 -138.97 119.56
N GLU A 17 54.62 -138.39 120.67
CA GLU A 17 54.81 -136.93 120.81
C GLU A 17 55.82 -136.41 119.79
N ALA A 18 56.90 -137.15 119.49
CA ALA A 18 57.87 -136.77 118.46
C ALA A 18 57.30 -136.88 117.03
N ALA A 19 56.47 -137.89 116.75
CA ALA A 19 55.80 -138.06 115.45
C ALA A 19 54.73 -136.98 115.22
N GLU A 20 53.91 -136.68 116.24
CA GLU A 20 52.96 -135.56 116.22
C GLU A 20 53.68 -134.22 116.04
N LYS A 21 54.81 -134.02 116.73
CA LYS A 21 55.64 -132.83 116.55
C LYS A 21 56.20 -132.72 115.12
N ALA A 22 56.65 -133.83 114.54
CA ALA A 22 57.12 -133.86 113.14
C ALA A 22 55.99 -133.57 112.13
N GLU A 23 54.77 -134.08 112.36
CA GLU A 23 53.59 -133.75 111.56
C GLU A 23 53.19 -132.28 111.72
N HIS A 24 53.18 -131.74 112.94
CA HIS A 24 52.95 -130.32 113.19
C HIS A 24 54.00 -129.43 112.50
N GLU A 25 55.27 -129.83 112.52
CA GLU A 25 56.35 -129.13 111.81
C GLU A 25 56.17 -129.18 110.28
N ARG A 26 55.71 -130.32 109.73
CA ARG A 26 55.33 -130.44 108.31
C ARG A 26 54.18 -129.52 107.94
N PHE A 27 53.11 -129.50 108.74
CA PHE A 27 51.97 -128.61 108.53
C PHE A 27 52.38 -127.14 108.65
N ALA A 28 53.19 -126.78 109.65
CA ALA A 28 53.71 -125.42 109.81
C ALA A 28 54.57 -125.00 108.61
N HIS A 29 55.36 -125.92 108.04
CA HIS A 29 56.14 -125.65 106.83
C HIS A 29 55.26 -125.50 105.59
N HIS A 30 54.21 -126.31 105.44
CA HIS A 30 53.20 -126.13 104.39
C HIS A 30 52.44 -124.80 104.52
N MET A 31 52.07 -124.39 105.73
CA MET A 31 51.44 -123.11 106.00
C MET A 31 52.35 -121.95 105.59
N LYS A 32 53.63 -121.97 106.01
CA LYS A 32 54.63 -120.97 105.60
C LYS A 32 54.81 -120.90 104.07
N LYS A 33 54.77 -122.05 103.39
CA LYS A 33 54.82 -122.11 101.92
C LYS A 33 53.57 -121.50 101.28
N ASN A 34 52.39 -121.82 101.79
CA ASN A 34 51.12 -121.28 101.30
C ASN A 34 51.02 -119.78 101.54
N ASP A 35 51.41 -119.26 102.72
CA ASP A 35 51.45 -117.83 103.01
C ASP A 35 52.38 -117.09 102.04
N LYS A 36 53.57 -117.65 101.79
CA LYS A 36 54.51 -117.08 100.81
C LYS A 36 53.92 -117.08 99.39
N LEU A 37 53.21 -118.14 99.01
CA LEU A 37 52.52 -118.20 97.72
C LEU A 37 51.41 -117.16 97.63
N MET A 38 50.63 -116.96 98.71
CA MET A 38 49.57 -115.95 98.78
C MET A 38 50.12 -114.53 98.65
N CYS A 39 51.22 -114.18 99.32
CA CYS A 39 51.86 -112.87 99.17
C CYS A 39 52.32 -112.62 97.73
N LEU A 40 52.92 -113.62 97.07
CA LEU A 40 53.35 -113.50 95.66
C LEU A 40 52.15 -113.34 94.72
N LEU A 41 51.05 -114.05 94.96
CA LEU A 41 49.81 -113.89 94.18
C LEU A 41 49.18 -112.50 94.39
N GLU A 42 49.20 -111.99 95.61
CA GLU A 42 48.69 -110.64 95.92
C GLU A 42 49.54 -109.54 95.26
N GLU A 43 50.87 -109.65 95.29
CA GLU A 43 51.77 -108.73 94.59
C GLU A 43 51.55 -108.75 93.08
N ARG A 44 51.38 -109.96 92.51
CA ARG A 44 51.04 -110.11 91.09
C ARG A 44 49.71 -109.43 90.77
N GLN A 45 48.68 -109.67 91.56
CA GLN A 45 47.36 -109.05 91.37
C GLN A 45 47.44 -107.52 91.48
N LYS A 46 48.20 -106.99 92.46
CA LYS A 46 48.43 -105.54 92.60
C LYS A 46 49.12 -104.95 91.36
N ASN A 47 50.08 -105.67 90.78
CA ASN A 47 50.76 -105.24 89.56
C ASN A 47 49.82 -105.29 88.35
N GLU A 48 49.03 -106.35 88.19
CA GLU A 48 48.03 -106.46 87.12
C GLU A 48 46.98 -105.32 87.20
N ILE A 49 46.49 -104.98 88.40
CA ILE A 49 45.58 -103.85 88.62
C ILE A 49 46.24 -102.53 88.21
N LYS A 50 47.52 -102.32 88.58
CA LYS A 50 48.27 -101.12 88.19
C LYS A 50 48.42 -101.04 86.66
N ASP A 51 48.74 -102.14 86.01
CA ASP A 51 48.92 -102.20 84.57
C ASP A 51 47.61 -101.91 83.83
N ILE A 52 46.48 -102.47 84.30
CA ILE A 52 45.15 -102.20 83.75
C ILE A 52 44.78 -100.72 83.93
N ASN A 53 44.98 -100.15 85.11
CA ASN A 53 44.68 -98.74 85.36
C ASN A 53 45.56 -97.80 84.53
N ARG A 54 46.83 -98.17 84.31
CA ARG A 54 47.73 -97.45 83.41
C ARG A 54 47.21 -97.50 81.97
N ALA A 55 46.85 -98.69 81.47
CA ALA A 55 46.30 -98.86 80.14
C ALA A 55 44.97 -98.09 79.94
N LEU A 56 44.09 -98.09 80.94
CA LEU A 56 42.84 -97.30 80.92
C LEU A 56 43.11 -95.80 80.87
N THR A 57 44.07 -95.32 81.67
CA THR A 57 44.44 -93.90 81.68
C THR A 57 45.06 -93.48 80.35
N GLU A 58 45.92 -94.33 79.77
CA GLU A 58 46.47 -94.13 78.42
C GLU A 58 45.37 -94.12 77.36
N PHE A 59 44.40 -95.04 77.46
CA PHE A 59 43.27 -95.10 76.56
C PHE A 59 42.40 -93.84 76.65
N HIS A 60 42.04 -93.39 77.86
CA HIS A 60 41.28 -92.16 78.06
C HIS A 60 42.03 -90.94 77.51
N LYS A 61 43.33 -90.83 77.80
CA LYS A 61 44.18 -89.74 77.33
C LYS A 61 44.31 -89.71 75.80
N ASN A 62 44.35 -90.87 75.15
CA ASN A 62 44.59 -90.95 73.72
C ASN A 62 43.28 -90.86 72.90
N PHE A 63 42.19 -91.47 73.39
CA PHE A 63 40.97 -91.69 72.60
C PHE A 63 39.71 -91.00 73.15
N GLN A 64 39.74 -90.46 74.38
CA GLN A 64 38.58 -89.78 74.98
C GLN A 64 38.85 -88.30 75.23
N LYS A 65 39.64 -87.67 74.36
CA LYS A 65 39.91 -86.25 74.45
C LYS A 65 38.64 -85.44 74.15
N PRO A 66 38.44 -84.27 74.77
CA PRO A 66 37.30 -83.41 74.47
C PRO A 66 37.23 -83.01 72.98
N GLU A 67 38.38 -82.81 72.33
CA GLU A 67 38.48 -82.39 70.94
C GLU A 67 38.03 -83.48 69.95
N THR A 68 38.04 -84.75 70.36
CA THR A 68 37.63 -85.88 69.52
C THR A 68 36.15 -86.22 69.66
N ARG A 69 35.39 -85.44 70.43
CA ARG A 69 33.93 -85.61 70.57
C ARG A 69 33.22 -85.19 69.29
N ARG A 70 32.08 -85.82 69.00
CA ARG A 70 31.28 -85.53 67.81
C ARG A 70 30.74 -84.09 67.80
N GLU A 71 30.41 -83.59 68.98
CA GLU A 71 29.84 -82.26 69.25
C GLU A 71 30.88 -81.21 69.65
N PHE A 72 32.18 -81.48 69.44
CA PHE A 72 33.22 -80.53 69.82
C PHE A 72 33.14 -79.22 69.01
N ASP A 73 32.74 -79.28 67.74
CA ASP A 73 32.51 -78.11 66.88
C ASP A 73 31.51 -77.11 67.49
N LEU A 74 30.47 -77.62 68.17
CA LEU A 74 29.48 -76.81 68.88
C LEU A 74 29.99 -76.28 70.22
N ASN A 75 30.88 -77.03 70.90
CA ASN A 75 31.38 -76.70 72.23
C ASN A 75 32.78 -76.07 72.22
N ASP A 76 33.36 -75.82 71.05
CA ASP A 76 34.69 -75.26 70.90
C ASP A 76 34.72 -73.82 71.46
N PRO A 77 35.53 -73.53 72.49
CA PRO A 77 35.65 -72.18 73.03
C PRO A 77 36.11 -71.13 72.00
N GLN A 78 36.73 -71.57 70.90
CA GLN A 78 37.20 -70.72 69.82
C GLN A 78 36.28 -70.69 68.59
N ALA A 79 35.10 -71.31 68.64
CA ALA A 79 34.18 -71.40 67.50
C ALA A 79 33.93 -70.05 66.83
N LEU A 80 33.62 -69.00 67.61
CA LEU A 80 33.37 -67.65 67.09
C LEU A 80 34.57 -66.99 66.40
N LYS A 81 35.79 -67.41 66.73
CA LYS A 81 37.01 -66.91 66.09
C LYS A 81 37.33 -67.64 64.79
N LYS A 82 36.91 -68.91 64.68
CA LYS A 82 37.10 -69.75 63.50
C LYS A 82 36.00 -69.50 62.46
N ASP A 83 34.83 -69.07 62.90
CA ASP A 83 33.69 -68.79 62.04
C ASP A 83 33.93 -67.57 61.12
N ARG A 84 33.30 -67.58 59.95
CA ARG A 84 33.41 -66.50 58.97
C ARG A 84 32.22 -65.56 59.10
N PRO A 85 32.39 -64.25 58.85
CA PRO A 85 31.26 -63.34 58.74
C PRO A 85 30.21 -63.85 57.76
N ALA A 86 28.93 -63.57 58.07
CA ALA A 86 27.78 -63.98 57.28
C ALA A 86 27.80 -63.42 55.84
N ARG A 87 28.42 -62.24 55.66
CA ARG A 87 28.72 -61.62 54.36
C ARG A 87 30.15 -61.09 54.40
N VAL A 88 30.99 -61.52 53.46
CA VAL A 88 32.41 -61.10 53.38
C VAL A 88 32.60 -60.00 52.33
N SER A 89 31.82 -60.04 51.25
CA SER A 89 31.86 -59.08 50.16
C SER A 89 30.45 -58.94 49.56
N ASP A 90 30.22 -57.90 48.76
CA ASP A 90 28.98 -57.73 48.02
C ASP A 90 28.78 -58.81 46.97
N ASP A 91 29.87 -59.36 46.43
CA ASP A 91 29.85 -60.43 45.42
C ASP A 91 30.06 -61.82 46.04
N ASP A 92 29.84 -61.97 47.35
CA ASP A 92 29.96 -63.26 48.04
C ASP A 92 28.92 -64.26 47.50
N PRO A 93 29.33 -65.35 46.82
CA PRO A 93 28.39 -66.30 46.22
C PRO A 93 27.56 -67.07 47.25
N ARG A 94 27.94 -67.04 48.54
CA ARG A 94 27.17 -67.65 49.64
C ARG A 94 25.92 -66.84 49.99
N CYS A 95 25.92 -65.54 49.67
CA CYS A 95 24.80 -64.63 49.94
C CYS A 95 23.71 -64.78 48.88
N THR A 96 22.99 -65.90 48.93
CA THR A 96 21.82 -66.14 48.07
C THR A 96 20.60 -65.34 48.57
N ILE A 97 19.55 -65.30 47.74
CA ILE A 97 18.30 -64.56 48.02
C ILE A 97 17.64 -65.06 49.32
N SER A 98 17.68 -66.36 49.61
CA SER A 98 17.11 -66.94 50.83
C SER A 98 17.89 -66.61 52.11
N GLY A 99 19.18 -66.29 51.98
CA GLY A 99 20.04 -65.95 53.11
C GLY A 99 19.78 -64.58 53.73
N MET A 100 19.02 -63.71 53.04
CA MET A 100 18.65 -62.35 53.49
C MET A 100 19.84 -61.45 53.92
N GLN A 101 21.06 -61.76 53.45
CA GLN A 101 22.27 -60.99 53.77
C GLN A 101 22.56 -59.85 52.78
N LYS A 102 21.94 -59.88 51.58
CA LYS A 102 22.11 -58.87 50.53
C LYS A 102 20.75 -58.52 49.93
N PHE A 103 20.42 -57.24 49.94
CA PHE A 103 19.19 -56.72 49.32
C PHE A 103 19.53 -55.83 48.13
N MET A 104 18.88 -56.07 46.98
CA MET A 104 19.10 -55.29 45.77
C MET A 104 18.63 -53.82 45.88
N GLY A 105 17.81 -53.49 46.89
CA GLY A 105 17.32 -52.13 47.13
C GLY A 105 18.28 -51.23 47.90
N GLU A 106 19.39 -51.75 48.44
CA GLU A 106 20.36 -50.97 49.23
C GLU A 106 21.10 -49.91 48.40
N ASP A 107 21.19 -50.09 47.07
CA ASP A 107 21.85 -49.20 46.10
C ASP A 107 23.14 -48.53 46.64
N LEU A 108 24.22 -49.31 46.72
CA LEU A 108 25.54 -48.82 47.13
C LEU A 108 26.08 -47.71 46.20
N ASN A 109 25.55 -47.60 44.98
CA ASN A 109 25.96 -46.61 43.98
C ASN A 109 25.06 -45.37 43.95
N HIS A 110 24.21 -45.17 44.96
CA HIS A 110 23.28 -44.05 45.03
C HIS A 110 23.98 -42.70 44.81
N ASP A 111 25.08 -42.43 45.51
CA ASP A 111 25.79 -41.16 45.43
C ASP A 111 26.38 -40.90 44.04
N GLN A 112 26.92 -41.94 43.41
CA GLN A 112 27.46 -41.86 42.04
C GLN A 112 26.32 -41.59 41.04
N ARG A 113 25.21 -42.32 41.16
CA ARG A 113 24.01 -42.12 40.34
C ARG A 113 23.48 -40.69 40.48
N MET A 114 23.39 -40.18 41.70
CA MET A 114 22.95 -38.81 41.97
C MET A 114 23.90 -37.78 41.38
N LYS A 115 25.22 -38.02 41.43
CA LYS A 115 26.21 -37.15 40.80
C LYS A 115 26.02 -37.07 39.28
N PHE A 116 25.90 -38.21 38.60
CA PHE A 116 25.66 -38.25 37.16
C PHE A 116 24.34 -37.59 36.77
N GLN A 117 23.27 -37.80 37.54
CA GLN A 117 21.99 -37.14 37.29
C GLN A 117 22.08 -35.61 37.42
N LYS A 118 22.78 -35.12 38.44
CA LYS A 118 23.03 -33.68 38.63
C LYS A 118 23.84 -33.09 37.47
N GLU A 119 24.88 -33.81 37.02
CA GLU A 119 25.69 -33.40 35.88
C GLU A 119 24.86 -33.34 34.59
N GLN A 120 24.02 -34.35 34.32
CA GLN A 120 23.11 -34.35 33.17
C GLN A 120 22.14 -33.16 33.21
N ILE A 121 21.49 -32.93 34.35
CA ILE A 121 20.55 -31.80 34.51
C ILE A 121 21.27 -30.46 34.31
N ARG A 122 22.49 -30.32 34.83
CA ARG A 122 23.31 -29.13 34.64
C ARG A 122 23.59 -28.89 33.16
N GLU A 123 24.06 -29.89 32.43
CA GLU A 123 24.37 -29.76 31.00
C GLU A 123 23.11 -29.43 30.18
N TRP A 124 21.98 -30.08 30.46
CA TRP A 124 20.70 -29.76 29.81
C TRP A 124 20.24 -28.33 30.09
N SER A 125 20.36 -27.86 31.33
CA SER A 125 20.01 -26.49 31.70
C SER A 125 20.90 -25.47 31.00
N LEU A 126 22.20 -25.72 30.92
CA LEU A 126 23.15 -24.86 30.21
C LEU A 126 22.84 -24.80 28.71
N GLN A 127 22.53 -25.94 28.10
CA GLN A 127 22.15 -26.02 26.69
C GLN A 127 20.86 -25.22 26.45
N GLN A 128 19.83 -25.41 27.28
CA GLN A 128 18.58 -24.67 27.17
C GLN A 128 18.76 -23.15 27.34
N GLN A 129 19.61 -22.72 28.27
CA GLN A 129 19.95 -21.30 28.44
C GLN A 129 20.66 -20.73 27.21
N LYS A 130 21.57 -21.50 26.61
CA LYS A 130 22.28 -21.10 25.39
C LYS A 130 21.30 -20.97 24.22
N ASP A 131 20.42 -21.95 24.04
CA ASP A 131 19.44 -21.96 22.95
C ASP A 131 18.44 -20.79 23.12
N LEU A 132 18.00 -20.51 24.34
CA LEU A 132 17.16 -19.35 24.63
C LEU A 132 17.87 -18.02 24.34
N LYS A 133 19.15 -17.88 24.72
CA LYS A 133 19.95 -16.69 24.40
C LYS A 133 20.12 -16.50 22.90
N ASN A 134 20.37 -17.57 22.16
CA ASN A 134 20.50 -17.55 20.71
C ASN A 134 19.17 -17.14 20.05
N ALA A 135 18.06 -17.76 20.43
CA ALA A 135 16.74 -17.42 19.90
C ALA A 135 16.37 -15.95 20.17
N LEU A 136 16.72 -15.42 21.35
CA LEU A 136 16.49 -14.03 21.69
C LEU A 136 17.39 -13.08 20.87
N ALA A 137 18.64 -13.47 20.61
CA ALA A 137 19.53 -12.72 19.73
C ALA A 137 19.02 -12.70 18.27
N ASP A 138 18.56 -13.84 17.76
CA ASP A 138 17.98 -13.97 16.42
C ASP A 138 16.70 -13.13 16.29
N GLN A 139 15.83 -13.15 17.32
CA GLN A 139 14.64 -12.30 17.37
C GLN A 139 15.01 -10.82 17.32
N LYS A 140 15.96 -10.37 18.16
CA LYS A 140 16.43 -8.97 18.14
C LYS A 140 17.00 -8.56 16.78
N LEU A 141 17.77 -9.44 16.15
CA LEU A 141 18.31 -9.18 14.82
C LEU A 141 17.18 -9.03 13.79
N ALA A 142 16.16 -9.90 13.85
CA ALA A 142 15.01 -9.83 12.96
C ALA A 142 14.20 -8.53 13.18
N ASP A 143 13.98 -8.13 14.43
CA ASP A 143 13.30 -6.89 14.80
C ASP A 143 14.09 -5.66 14.31
N ASP A 144 15.41 -5.63 14.52
CA ASP A 144 16.30 -4.56 14.05
C ASP A 144 16.28 -4.44 12.51
N LEU A 145 16.25 -5.57 11.80
CA LEU A 145 16.14 -5.59 10.34
C LEU A 145 14.78 -5.08 9.87
N TYR A 146 13.71 -5.46 10.56
CA TYR A 146 12.37 -4.98 10.27
C TYR A 146 12.24 -3.47 10.49
N ASP A 147 12.79 -2.94 11.58
CA ASP A 147 12.79 -1.51 11.87
C ASP A 147 13.58 -0.71 10.83
N LYS A 148 14.75 -1.22 10.41
CA LYS A 148 15.53 -0.61 9.31
C LYS A 148 14.73 -0.60 8.01
N PHE A 149 14.10 -1.72 7.66
CA PHE A 149 13.26 -1.82 6.47
C PHE A 149 12.07 -0.84 6.52
N ARG A 150 11.41 -0.72 7.67
CA ARG A 150 10.32 0.25 7.88
C ARG A 150 10.79 1.69 7.66
N ILE A 151 11.92 2.07 8.27
CA ILE A 151 12.50 3.41 8.10
C ILE A 151 12.86 3.69 6.64
N GLU A 152 13.43 2.72 5.93
CA GLU A 152 13.73 2.86 4.50
C GLU A 152 12.47 3.01 3.65
N LEU A 153 11.42 2.25 3.97
CA LEU A 153 10.13 2.37 3.29
C LEU A 153 9.52 3.76 3.50
N ASP A 154 9.50 4.26 4.74
CA ASP A 154 9.00 5.60 5.06
C ASP A 154 9.80 6.69 4.32
N ARG A 155 11.13 6.55 4.23
CA ARG A 155 11.97 7.47 3.44
C ARG A 155 11.59 7.46 1.96
N LYS A 156 11.41 6.28 1.36
CA LYS A 156 10.97 6.16 -0.04
C LYS A 156 9.59 6.77 -0.26
N ILE A 157 8.65 6.56 0.66
CA ILE A 157 7.32 7.16 0.60
C ILE A 157 7.42 8.69 0.59
N MET A 158 8.23 9.26 1.50
CA MET A 158 8.44 10.71 1.56
C MET A 158 9.09 11.27 0.29
N GLU A 159 10.07 10.56 -0.28
CA GLU A 159 10.69 10.93 -1.56
C GLU A 159 9.69 10.91 -2.72
N GLU A 160 8.86 9.87 -2.81
CA GLU A 160 7.84 9.77 -3.86
C GLU A 160 6.76 10.84 -3.69
N GLN A 161 6.30 11.12 -2.47
CA GLN A 161 5.37 12.22 -2.21
C GLN A 161 5.94 13.57 -2.65
N ARG A 162 7.22 13.83 -2.36
CA ARG A 162 7.88 15.06 -2.79
C ARG A 162 7.94 15.17 -4.32
N LYS A 163 8.32 14.09 -5.02
CA LYS A 163 8.34 14.07 -6.49
C LYS A 163 6.95 14.28 -7.07
N GLU A 164 5.92 13.68 -6.47
CA GLU A 164 4.54 13.87 -6.88
C GLU A 164 4.10 15.33 -6.70
N GLU A 165 4.41 15.96 -5.57
CA GLU A 165 4.13 17.38 -5.34
C GLU A 165 4.85 18.28 -6.35
N GLU A 166 6.14 18.03 -6.60
CA GLU A 166 6.93 18.78 -7.59
C GLU A 166 6.32 18.64 -8.99
N SER A 167 5.90 17.43 -9.38
CA SER A 167 5.21 17.16 -10.64
C SER A 167 3.86 17.90 -10.71
N ARG A 168 3.03 17.82 -9.67
CA ARG A 168 1.74 18.55 -9.60
C ARG A 168 1.96 20.06 -9.75
N ARG A 169 2.97 20.63 -9.08
CA ARG A 169 3.34 22.05 -9.22
C ARG A 169 3.78 22.37 -10.65
N ALA A 170 4.61 21.54 -11.26
CA ALA A 170 5.04 21.69 -12.65
C ALA A 170 3.84 21.68 -13.61
N VAL A 171 2.91 20.74 -13.46
CA VAL A 171 1.68 20.68 -14.25
C VAL A 171 0.83 21.93 -14.04
N CYS A 172 0.59 22.34 -12.79
CA CYS A 172 -0.19 23.55 -12.51
C CYS A 172 0.43 24.82 -13.12
N THR A 173 1.76 24.96 -13.05
CA THR A 173 2.47 26.11 -13.66
C THR A 173 2.40 26.08 -15.18
N ALA A 174 2.55 24.90 -15.80
CA ALA A 174 2.39 24.73 -17.24
C ALA A 174 0.97 25.10 -17.70
N THR A 175 -0.07 24.58 -17.03
CA THR A 175 -1.48 24.92 -17.33
C THR A 175 -1.75 26.41 -17.14
N LYS A 176 -1.22 27.02 -16.07
CA LYS A 176 -1.35 28.47 -15.85
C LYS A 176 -0.74 29.27 -17.00
N ASN A 177 0.44 28.88 -17.47
CA ASN A 177 1.12 29.55 -18.57
C ASN A 177 0.37 29.35 -19.90
N PHE A 178 -0.12 28.14 -20.16
CA PHE A 178 -0.97 27.85 -21.31
C PHE A 178 -2.23 28.72 -21.32
N ASN A 179 -2.96 28.78 -20.20
CA ASN A 179 -4.16 29.62 -20.09
C ASN A 179 -3.85 31.11 -20.31
N LYS A 180 -2.70 31.60 -19.80
CA LYS A 180 -2.26 32.98 -20.06
C LYS A 180 -2.00 33.25 -21.54
N ILE A 181 -1.33 32.32 -22.23
CA ILE A 181 -1.07 32.43 -23.67
C ILE A 181 -2.40 32.43 -24.42
N GLN A 182 -3.31 31.51 -24.06
CA GLN A 182 -4.63 31.41 -24.69
C GLN A 182 -5.46 32.70 -24.52
N VAL A 183 -5.42 33.33 -23.33
CA VAL A 183 -6.08 34.63 -23.11
C VAL A 183 -5.44 35.72 -23.97
N ALA A 184 -4.11 35.80 -24.04
CA ALA A 184 -3.43 36.79 -24.87
C ALA A 184 -3.71 36.59 -26.37
N GLU A 185 -3.79 35.35 -26.85
CA GLU A 185 -4.18 35.02 -28.21
C GLU A 185 -5.63 35.44 -28.51
N LEU A 186 -6.55 35.20 -27.58
CA LEU A 186 -7.94 35.64 -27.70
C LEU A 186 -8.05 37.17 -27.70
N ASP A 187 -7.31 37.86 -26.83
CA ASP A 187 -7.30 39.33 -26.77
C ASP A 187 -6.77 39.92 -28.09
N HIS A 188 -5.65 39.39 -28.61
CA HIS A 188 -5.11 39.80 -29.90
C HIS A 188 -6.09 39.54 -31.05
N LYS A 189 -6.77 38.39 -31.04
CA LYS A 189 -7.82 38.09 -32.03
C LYS A 189 -8.98 39.09 -31.94
N ASN A 190 -9.43 39.41 -30.74
CA ASN A 190 -10.50 40.38 -30.52
C ASN A 190 -10.09 41.79 -30.98
N GLU A 191 -8.83 42.20 -30.77
CA GLU A 191 -8.30 43.47 -31.27
C GLU A 191 -8.29 43.51 -32.79
N LEU A 192 -7.84 42.43 -33.45
CA LEU A 192 -7.90 42.31 -34.91
C LEU A 192 -9.34 42.37 -35.43
N GLU A 193 -10.27 41.64 -34.80
CA GLU A 193 -11.69 41.67 -35.18
C GLU A 193 -12.30 43.06 -34.99
N LYS A 194 -11.98 43.78 -33.90
CA LYS A 194 -12.41 45.17 -33.69
C LYS A 194 -11.83 46.10 -34.76
N ALA A 195 -10.55 45.96 -35.09
CA ALA A 195 -9.91 46.76 -36.12
C ALA A 195 -10.49 46.48 -37.52
N GLN A 196 -10.82 45.22 -37.82
CA GLN A 196 -11.52 44.84 -39.04
C GLN A 196 -12.91 45.46 -39.09
N LYS A 197 -13.73 45.30 -38.03
CA LYS A 197 -15.05 45.93 -37.95
C LYS A 197 -14.97 47.44 -38.14
N MET A 198 -14.03 48.12 -37.49
CA MET A 198 -13.85 49.57 -37.66
C MET A 198 -13.49 49.94 -39.11
N LYS A 199 -12.70 49.14 -39.81
CA LYS A 199 -12.41 49.34 -41.24
C LYS A 199 -13.64 49.11 -42.10
N ASP A 200 -14.41 48.06 -41.82
CA ASP A 200 -15.63 47.72 -42.54
C ASP A 200 -16.70 48.81 -42.33
N ASP A 201 -16.90 49.27 -41.09
CA ASP A 201 -17.79 50.38 -40.74
C ASP A 201 -17.37 51.67 -41.46
N MET A 202 -16.06 51.99 -41.49
CA MET A 202 -15.53 53.15 -42.20
C MET A 202 -15.74 53.02 -43.71
N TYR A 203 -15.56 51.83 -44.26
CA TYR A 203 -15.81 51.53 -45.66
C TYR A 203 -17.28 51.68 -46.00
N GLU A 204 -18.18 51.17 -45.16
CA GLU A 204 -19.64 51.35 -45.30
C GLU A 204 -20.00 52.85 -45.28
N ILE A 205 -19.53 53.61 -44.28
CA ILE A 205 -19.75 55.05 -44.20
C ILE A 205 -19.25 55.75 -45.47
N THR A 206 -18.06 55.41 -45.95
CA THR A 206 -17.48 56.01 -47.16
C THR A 206 -18.29 55.67 -48.41
N CYS A 207 -18.74 54.43 -48.53
CA CYS A 207 -19.61 53.98 -49.61
C CYS A 207 -20.97 54.67 -49.56
N LEU A 208 -21.56 54.87 -48.38
CA LEU A 208 -22.81 55.61 -48.22
C LEU A 208 -22.65 57.09 -48.59
N LEU A 209 -21.58 57.74 -48.11
CA LEU A 209 -21.28 59.15 -48.41
C LEU A 209 -21.03 59.38 -49.90
N ARG A 210 -20.31 58.47 -50.57
CA ARG A 210 -20.09 58.52 -52.01
C ARG A 210 -21.31 58.01 -52.81
N GLY A 211 -22.19 57.29 -52.15
CA GLY A 211 -23.40 56.73 -52.74
C GLY A 211 -24.30 57.84 -53.25
N ASP A 212 -24.90 57.59 -54.40
CA ASP A 212 -25.66 58.59 -55.14
C ASP A 212 -26.88 59.16 -54.38
N PHE A 213 -27.34 58.46 -53.34
CA PHE A 213 -28.43 58.92 -52.47
C PHE A 213 -28.01 60.12 -51.61
N LEU A 214 -26.90 60.01 -50.85
CA LEU A 214 -26.42 61.10 -49.97
C LEU A 214 -25.69 62.21 -50.73
N SER A 215 -25.01 61.89 -51.84
CA SER A 215 -24.33 62.89 -52.67
C SER A 215 -25.28 63.65 -53.61
N GLU A 216 -26.58 63.31 -53.56
CA GLU A 216 -27.64 63.82 -54.43
C GLU A 216 -27.25 63.93 -55.92
N ASN A 217 -26.57 62.90 -56.44
CA ASN A 217 -26.01 62.95 -57.78
C ASN A 217 -27.12 63.19 -58.84
N PRO A 218 -27.06 64.27 -59.65
CA PRO A 218 -28.09 64.58 -60.64
C PRO A 218 -28.16 63.53 -61.77
N ASP A 219 -27.10 62.76 -61.99
CA ASP A 219 -27.06 61.73 -63.02
C ASP A 219 -28.00 60.54 -62.71
N GLN A 220 -28.47 60.39 -61.47
CA GLN A 220 -29.50 59.41 -61.11
C GLN A 220 -30.82 59.61 -61.88
N ALA A 221 -31.07 60.81 -62.36
CA ALA A 221 -32.27 61.14 -63.11
C ALA A 221 -32.17 60.67 -64.59
N ILE A 222 -30.99 60.24 -65.06
CA ILE A 222 -30.80 59.78 -66.43
C ILE A 222 -31.31 58.34 -66.56
N GLY A 223 -32.39 58.16 -67.31
CA GLY A 223 -32.94 56.83 -67.58
C GLY A 223 -32.09 56.02 -68.56
N PRO A 224 -32.38 54.72 -68.74
CA PRO A 224 -31.67 53.84 -69.67
C PRO A 224 -31.66 54.32 -71.13
N GLY A 225 -32.58 55.22 -71.51
CA GLY A 225 -32.68 55.84 -72.83
C GLY A 225 -31.78 57.06 -73.06
N GLY A 226 -30.87 57.38 -72.13
CA GLY A 226 -29.91 58.47 -72.26
C GLY A 226 -30.43 59.83 -71.74
N LYS A 227 -29.60 60.88 -71.89
CA LYS A 227 -29.77 62.21 -71.25
C LYS A 227 -31.10 62.91 -71.51
N HIS A 228 -31.85 62.50 -72.52
CA HIS A 228 -33.14 63.11 -72.89
C HIS A 228 -34.35 62.43 -72.22
N ASN A 229 -34.19 61.25 -71.63
CA ASN A 229 -35.25 60.54 -70.94
C ASN A 229 -35.00 60.56 -69.43
N VAL A 230 -35.71 61.43 -68.73
CA VAL A 230 -35.52 61.66 -67.30
C VAL A 230 -36.48 60.78 -66.49
N LEU A 231 -35.95 60.06 -65.50
CA LEU A 231 -36.75 59.30 -64.54
C LEU A 231 -37.49 60.25 -63.59
N VAL A 232 -38.82 60.19 -63.62
CA VAL A 232 -39.70 61.17 -62.93
C VAL A 232 -39.58 61.09 -61.41
N ASP A 233 -39.38 59.90 -60.86
CA ASP A 233 -39.21 59.64 -59.42
C ASP A 233 -37.89 60.20 -58.85
N ARG A 234 -36.90 60.43 -59.71
CA ARG A 234 -35.52 60.83 -59.34
C ARG A 234 -35.12 62.20 -59.86
N TRP A 235 -36.05 62.96 -60.41
CA TRP A 235 -35.77 64.27 -60.98
C TRP A 235 -35.57 65.33 -59.90
N LYS A 236 -34.40 65.98 -59.89
CA LYS A 236 -33.97 66.97 -58.87
C LYS A 236 -33.82 68.39 -59.44
N GLY A 237 -34.63 68.74 -60.45
CA GLY A 237 -34.58 70.05 -61.10
C GLY A 237 -33.72 70.10 -62.35
N MET A 238 -33.61 71.29 -62.95
CA MET A 238 -32.85 71.52 -64.18
C MET A 238 -31.37 71.73 -63.88
N ASN A 239 -30.49 71.28 -64.79
CA ASN A 239 -29.06 71.54 -64.67
C ASN A 239 -28.77 73.05 -64.76
N GLN A 240 -27.70 73.50 -64.11
CA GLN A 240 -27.26 74.90 -64.13
C GLN A 240 -27.02 75.40 -65.55
N GLU A 241 -26.49 74.56 -66.44
CA GLU A 241 -26.35 74.88 -67.88
C GLU A 241 -27.69 75.10 -68.58
N GLN A 242 -28.70 74.27 -68.29
CA GLN A 242 -30.06 74.42 -68.85
C GLN A 242 -30.73 75.68 -68.33
N LEU A 243 -30.59 75.99 -67.04
CA LEU A 243 -31.10 77.23 -66.44
C LEU A 243 -30.41 78.46 -67.04
N MET A 244 -29.10 78.38 -67.32
CA MET A 244 -28.38 79.46 -68.01
C MET A 244 -28.88 79.63 -69.45
N ALA A 245 -29.06 78.56 -70.21
CA ALA A 245 -29.61 78.62 -71.56
C ALA A 245 -31.02 79.22 -71.58
N ILE A 246 -31.89 78.88 -70.62
CA ILE A 246 -33.22 79.50 -70.49
C ILE A 246 -33.09 80.99 -70.19
N ARG A 247 -32.18 81.40 -69.29
CA ARG A 247 -31.95 82.82 -68.99
C ARG A 247 -31.44 83.59 -70.20
N GLU A 248 -30.55 82.99 -70.99
CA GLU A 248 -30.06 83.57 -72.25
C GLU A 248 -31.19 83.70 -73.27
N PHE A 249 -31.98 82.64 -73.46
CA PHE A 249 -33.14 82.66 -74.35
C PHE A 249 -34.19 83.70 -73.91
N GLN A 250 -34.43 83.87 -72.61
CA GLN A 250 -35.31 84.92 -72.09
C GLN A 250 -34.77 86.33 -72.40
N LYS A 251 -33.45 86.55 -72.29
CA LYS A 251 -32.84 87.82 -72.70
C LYS A 251 -33.01 88.07 -74.20
N GLU A 252 -32.82 87.04 -75.02
CA GLU A 252 -33.05 87.13 -76.47
C GLU A 252 -34.51 87.45 -76.80
N GLN A 253 -35.48 86.82 -76.12
CA GLN A 253 -36.90 87.13 -76.29
C GLN A 253 -37.24 88.58 -75.90
N VAL A 254 -36.62 89.12 -74.85
CA VAL A 254 -36.79 90.54 -74.48
C VAL A 254 -36.28 91.45 -75.60
N LEU A 255 -35.11 91.15 -76.17
CA LEU A 255 -34.54 91.91 -77.29
C LEU A 255 -35.37 91.76 -78.58
N GLU A 256 -35.90 90.58 -78.85
CA GLU A 256 -36.78 90.32 -80.00
C GLU A 256 -38.12 91.05 -79.85
N LYS A 257 -38.71 91.06 -78.66
CA LYS A 257 -39.94 91.81 -78.35
C LYS A 257 -39.73 93.33 -78.45
N GLN A 258 -38.55 93.83 -78.08
CA GLN A 258 -38.18 95.23 -78.30
C GLN A 258 -38.07 95.55 -79.81
N ARG A 259 -37.42 94.69 -80.60
CA ARG A 259 -37.35 94.82 -82.06
C ARG A 259 -38.74 94.77 -82.71
N ALA A 260 -39.62 93.88 -82.27
CA ALA A 260 -41.00 93.78 -82.76
C ALA A 260 -41.80 95.07 -82.48
N ARG A 261 -41.66 95.65 -81.27
CA ARG A 261 -42.29 96.94 -80.93
C ARG A 261 -41.77 98.11 -81.77
N GLU A 262 -40.48 98.13 -82.11
CA GLU A 262 -39.93 99.13 -83.04
C GLU A 262 -40.45 98.97 -84.46
N GLN A 263 -40.60 97.73 -84.94
CA GLN A 263 -41.20 97.47 -86.25
C GLN A 263 -42.70 97.81 -86.29
N GLU A 264 -43.43 97.58 -85.20
CA GLU A 264 -44.84 97.96 -85.06
C GLU A 264 -44.99 99.48 -85.07
N ARG A 265 -44.15 100.22 -84.31
CA ARG A 265 -44.09 101.69 -84.40
C ARG A 265 -43.81 102.21 -85.81
N ARG A 266 -42.89 101.56 -86.55
CA ARG A 266 -42.60 101.93 -87.95
C ARG A 266 -43.80 101.67 -88.85
N ARG A 267 -44.46 100.52 -88.69
CA ARG A 267 -45.68 100.17 -89.44
C ARG A 267 -46.83 101.13 -89.14
N ASP A 268 -47.07 101.49 -87.88
CA ASP A 268 -48.10 102.46 -87.51
C ASP A 268 -47.80 103.85 -88.09
N ALA A 269 -46.53 104.29 -88.06
CA ALA A 269 -46.13 105.56 -88.68
C ALA A 269 -46.32 105.56 -90.22
N GLU A 270 -46.04 104.44 -90.89
CA GLU A 270 -46.31 104.27 -92.33
C GLU A 270 -47.81 104.23 -92.62
N TRP A 271 -48.60 103.57 -91.77
CA TRP A 271 -50.05 103.48 -91.91
C TRP A 271 -50.73 104.83 -91.71
N ASP A 272 -50.29 105.62 -90.72
CA ASP A 272 -50.79 106.99 -90.51
C ASP A 272 -50.37 107.94 -91.64
N ARG A 273 -49.17 107.77 -92.22
CA ARG A 273 -48.77 108.50 -93.43
C ARG A 273 -49.67 108.16 -94.62
N GLN A 274 -50.01 106.89 -94.83
CA GLN A 274 -50.93 106.46 -95.88
C GLN A 274 -52.35 106.98 -95.62
N ARG A 275 -52.82 106.98 -94.37
CA ARG A 275 -54.13 107.51 -93.96
C ARG A 275 -54.25 109.00 -94.25
N LEU A 276 -53.23 109.78 -93.91
CA LEU A 276 -53.16 111.22 -94.20
C LEU A 276 -53.12 111.51 -95.71
N GLN A 277 -52.41 110.69 -96.49
CA GLN A 277 -52.40 110.82 -97.96
C GLN A 277 -53.77 110.46 -98.57
N ALA A 278 -54.41 109.37 -98.11
CA ALA A 278 -55.74 108.96 -98.54
C ALA A 278 -56.81 110.01 -98.22
N ALA A 279 -56.77 110.60 -97.02
CA ALA A 279 -57.66 111.70 -96.63
C ALA A 279 -57.45 112.95 -97.51
N ARG A 280 -56.20 113.29 -97.86
CA ARG A 280 -55.90 114.37 -98.81
C ARG A 280 -56.46 114.10 -100.20
N THR A 281 -56.34 112.86 -100.70
CA THR A 281 -56.91 112.49 -102.01
C THR A 281 -58.43 112.48 -102.01
N GLN A 282 -59.08 112.03 -100.94
CA GLN A 282 -60.55 112.09 -100.79
C GLN A 282 -61.06 113.54 -100.77
N LEU A 283 -60.40 114.43 -100.02
CA LEU A 283 -60.74 115.86 -100.01
C LEU A 283 -60.59 116.51 -101.39
N LEU A 284 -59.58 116.12 -102.18
CA LEU A 284 -59.42 116.59 -103.56
C LEU A 284 -60.52 116.04 -104.46
N TRP A 285 -60.93 114.79 -104.26
CA TRP A 285 -62.01 114.13 -105.01
C TRP A 285 -63.38 114.77 -104.71
N GLU A 286 -63.72 115.00 -103.45
CA GLU A 286 -64.96 115.71 -103.05
C GLU A 286 -65.02 117.11 -103.64
N ARG A 287 -63.88 117.83 -103.67
CA ARG A 287 -63.80 119.18 -104.27
C ARG A 287 -63.90 119.17 -105.79
N HIS A 288 -63.61 118.04 -106.45
CA HIS A 288 -63.87 117.85 -107.87
C HIS A 288 -65.35 117.52 -108.11
N GLN A 289 -65.93 116.65 -107.29
CA GLN A 289 -67.33 116.25 -107.38
C GLN A 289 -68.28 117.44 -107.15
N GLN A 290 -68.03 118.27 -106.14
CA GLN A 290 -68.80 119.50 -105.90
C GLN A 290 -68.73 120.50 -107.08
N ARG A 291 -67.61 120.53 -107.81
CA ARG A 291 -67.50 121.36 -109.03
C ARG A 291 -68.33 120.79 -110.18
N GLN A 292 -68.37 119.46 -110.34
CA GLN A 292 -69.23 118.82 -111.33
C GLN A 292 -70.73 119.00 -111.01
N ASP A 293 -71.12 118.88 -109.74
CA ASP A 293 -72.51 119.06 -109.32
C ASP A 293 -73.01 120.50 -109.52
N GLN A 294 -72.14 121.51 -109.35
CA GLN A 294 -72.49 122.90 -109.66
C GLN A 294 -72.68 123.16 -111.16
N VAL A 295 -71.91 122.49 -112.02
CA VAL A 295 -72.09 122.56 -113.48
C VAL A 295 -73.39 121.89 -113.89
N GLN A 296 -73.66 120.67 -113.38
CA GLN A 296 -74.88 119.94 -113.67
C GLN A 296 -76.15 120.67 -113.17
N ARG A 297 -76.10 121.35 -112.02
CA ARG A 297 -77.21 122.20 -111.54
C ARG A 297 -77.46 123.40 -112.44
N ARG A 298 -76.40 124.07 -112.94
CA ARG A 298 -76.56 125.17 -113.91
C ARG A 298 -77.15 124.71 -115.23
N ASP A 299 -76.76 123.53 -115.72
CA ASP A 299 -77.30 122.96 -116.95
C ASP A 299 -78.77 122.55 -116.78
N LEU A 300 -79.16 122.01 -115.62
CA LEU A 300 -80.56 121.71 -115.28
C LEU A 300 -81.43 122.97 -115.14
N ASP A 301 -80.90 124.05 -114.56
CA ASP A 301 -81.61 125.34 -114.45
C ASP A 301 -81.81 126.01 -115.83
N ALA A 302 -80.86 125.87 -116.75
CA ALA A 302 -80.99 126.34 -118.13
C ALA A 302 -82.06 125.55 -118.93
N VAL A 303 -82.13 124.23 -118.73
CA VAL A 303 -83.13 123.35 -119.35
C VAL A 303 -84.54 123.62 -118.77
N ASN A 304 -84.65 123.84 -117.46
CA ASN A 304 -85.92 124.21 -116.82
C ASN A 304 -86.43 125.60 -117.23
N ALA A 305 -85.54 126.57 -117.50
CA ALA A 305 -85.92 127.88 -118.04
C ALA A 305 -86.46 127.80 -119.48
N GLY A 306 -85.93 126.89 -120.31
CA GLY A 306 -86.45 126.60 -121.65
C GLY A 306 -87.83 125.95 -121.63
N LEU A 307 -88.01 124.93 -120.78
CA LEU A 307 -89.30 124.25 -120.57
C LEU A 307 -90.39 125.19 -120.01
N SER A 308 -90.01 126.20 -119.21
CA SER A 308 -90.93 127.21 -118.68
C SER A 308 -91.41 128.22 -119.74
N GLN A 309 -90.61 128.50 -120.77
CA GLN A 309 -91.03 129.35 -121.89
C GLN A 309 -91.91 128.58 -122.90
N GLU A 310 -91.66 127.28 -123.11
CA GLU A 310 -92.49 126.43 -123.99
C GLU A 310 -93.89 126.14 -123.41
N GLN A 311 -94.06 126.15 -122.08
CA GLN A 311 -95.38 126.02 -121.44
C GLN A 311 -96.25 127.30 -121.46
N LYS A 312 -95.73 128.46 -121.89
CA LYS A 312 -96.48 129.73 -121.98
C LYS A 312 -96.90 130.13 -123.40
N ALA A 313 -96.58 129.31 -124.41
CA ALA A 313 -96.95 129.56 -125.81
C ALA A 313 -97.39 128.28 -126.55
N LYS A 314 -98.40 127.56 -126.04
CA LYS A 314 -99.43 126.86 -126.82
C LYS A 314 -100.53 126.29 -125.93
#